data_AF-A0A8B6CW03-F1
#
_entry.id   AF-A0A8B6CW03-F1
#
_cell.length_a   1.000
_cell.length_b   1.000
_cell.length_c   1.000
_cell.angle_alpha   90.00
_cell.angle_beta   90.00
_cell.angle_gamma   90.00
#
_symmetry.space_group_name_H-M   'P 1'
#
loop_
_entity.id
_entity.type
_entity.pdbx_description
1 polymer ?
#
loop_
_entity_poly.entity_id
_entity_poly.type
_entity_poly.pdbx_seq_one_letter_code
_entity_poly.pdbx_strand_id
1 'polypeptide(L)'
;MKLLLLVLISSAMAAKEFHTLDVLYSRVPADAQQRTVTALIQRVVGSRASQFKAIVNPALAPNRIDTFHLVNENGTVTIGGSTGVAVAMGLYYYLTNYCNCQITWAGQQLDIPKELPKLPKAGVTVSANDRFRYYQNVCTVSYSFVWYKWEDWEKQLDWMALHGLNLPLAFTGQEAIYQRVYMKMGMTMKDMQTHFGGPAFQAWSRMGNMRGWGGPITQTWLNDQLILQHKILDRMRALGMIPVLPGFAGHVPEALSRLHPKANVSRLRDWGRFNETYCW
;
A
#
# COMPACT_ATOMS: atom_id res chain seq x y z
N MET A 1 55.81 -14.39 -20.65
CA MET A 1 55.03 -14.54 -19.40
C MET A 1 54.48 -13.17 -19.03
N LYS A 2 53.27 -12.83 -19.47
CA LYS A 2 52.65 -11.52 -19.21
C LYS A 2 51.66 -11.66 -18.05
N LEU A 3 51.95 -10.98 -16.96
CA LEU A 3 51.18 -10.93 -15.72
C LEU A 3 49.92 -10.08 -15.97
N LEU A 4 48.72 -10.69 -15.90
CA LEU A 4 47.46 -9.95 -15.94
C LEU A 4 47.16 -9.43 -14.53
N LEU A 5 47.19 -8.11 -14.36
CA LEU A 5 46.77 -7.42 -13.15
C LEU A 5 45.23 -7.31 -13.17
N LEU A 6 44.51 -8.12 -12.39
CA LEU A 6 43.08 -7.91 -12.15
C LEU A 6 42.92 -6.76 -11.15
N VAL A 7 42.48 -5.60 -11.64
CA VAL A 7 42.03 -4.49 -10.78
C VAL A 7 40.59 -4.80 -10.36
N LEU A 8 40.41 -5.20 -9.11
CA LEU A 8 39.11 -5.27 -8.46
C LEU A 8 38.65 -3.83 -8.19
N ILE A 9 37.82 -3.30 -9.08
CA ILE A 9 37.07 -2.07 -8.82
C ILE A 9 35.92 -2.45 -7.89
N SER A 10 36.10 -2.33 -6.58
CA SER A 10 34.98 -2.30 -5.65
C SER A 10 34.26 -0.97 -5.83
N SER A 11 33.26 -0.93 -6.71
CA SER A 11 32.29 0.16 -6.72
C SER A 11 31.43 0.03 -5.46
N ALA A 12 31.89 0.62 -4.36
CA ALA A 12 31.00 1.00 -3.27
C ALA A 12 30.06 2.07 -3.82
N MET A 13 28.97 1.65 -4.47
CA MET A 13 27.81 2.51 -4.64
C MET A 13 27.25 2.76 -3.24
N ALA A 14 27.78 3.77 -2.57
CA ALA A 14 27.13 4.34 -1.41
C ALA A 14 25.76 4.82 -1.90
N ALA A 15 24.71 4.07 -1.56
CA ALA A 15 23.35 4.47 -1.84
C ALA A 15 23.15 5.86 -1.21
N LYS A 16 22.64 6.81 -1.99
CA LYS A 16 22.40 8.17 -1.52
C LYS A 16 21.42 8.12 -0.35
N GLU A 17 21.89 8.42 0.86
CA GLU A 17 21.03 8.47 2.03
C GLU A 17 20.18 9.75 2.01
N PHE A 18 18.87 9.58 2.16
CA PHE A 18 17.92 10.69 2.24
C PHE A 18 17.45 10.82 3.69
N HIS A 19 18.21 11.55 4.52
CA HIS A 19 17.90 11.71 5.95
C HIS A 19 16.52 12.31 6.22
N THR A 20 15.97 13.09 5.29
CA THR A 20 14.59 13.60 5.37
C THR A 20 13.54 12.50 5.41
N LEU A 21 13.86 11.30 4.93
CA LEU A 21 12.98 10.13 4.98
C LEU A 21 13.13 9.34 6.29
N ASP A 22 14.06 9.68 7.19
CA ASP A 22 14.25 9.03 8.49
C ASP A 22 13.09 9.27 9.47
N VAL A 23 12.12 10.08 9.11
CA VAL A 23 10.87 10.19 9.87
C VAL A 23 9.84 9.13 9.47
N LEU A 24 10.06 8.44 8.33
CA LEU A 24 9.14 7.46 7.77
C LEU A 24 9.47 6.06 8.28
N TYR A 25 8.69 5.63 9.27
CA TYR A 25 8.66 4.28 9.83
C TYR A 25 7.30 4.05 10.52
N SER A 26 6.93 2.78 10.72
CA SER A 26 5.71 2.45 11.47
C SER A 26 5.81 2.97 12.91
N ARG A 27 4.77 3.69 13.36
CA ARG A 27 4.61 4.10 14.76
C ARG A 27 3.71 3.16 15.56
N VAL A 28 3.22 2.09 14.94
CA VAL A 28 2.35 1.12 15.60
C VAL A 28 3.19 0.21 16.49
N PRO A 29 2.80 0.01 17.77
CA PRO A 29 3.49 -0.90 18.68
C PRO A 29 3.66 -2.32 18.13
N ALA A 30 4.78 -2.96 18.47
CA ALA A 30 5.13 -4.29 17.97
C ALA A 30 4.07 -5.36 18.31
N ASP A 31 3.48 -5.30 19.50
CA ASP A 31 2.42 -6.22 19.94
C ASP A 31 1.14 -6.08 19.09
N ALA A 32 0.78 -4.86 18.71
CA ALA A 32 -0.36 -4.60 17.83
C ALA A 32 -0.10 -5.11 16.40
N GLN A 33 1.13 -4.94 15.90
CA GLN A 33 1.54 -5.53 14.63
C GLN A 33 1.53 -7.06 14.68
N GLN A 34 2.02 -7.64 15.78
CA GLN A 34 2.04 -9.09 15.99
C GLN A 34 0.63 -9.69 15.97
N ARG A 35 -0.32 -9.10 16.72
CA ARG A 35 -1.73 -9.53 16.68
C ARG A 35 -2.31 -9.52 15.26
N THR A 36 -2.01 -8.45 14.52
CA THR A 36 -2.53 -8.27 13.16
C THR A 36 -1.96 -9.28 12.18
N VAL A 37 -0.64 -9.53 12.22
CA VAL A 37 -0.01 -10.52 11.34
C VAL A 37 -0.35 -11.95 11.74
N THR A 38 -0.57 -12.25 13.03
CA THR A 38 -1.13 -13.55 13.45
C THR A 38 -2.50 -13.78 12.83
N ALA A 39 -3.37 -12.77 12.78
CA ALA A 39 -4.66 -12.88 12.10
C ALA A 39 -4.51 -13.06 10.58
N LEU A 40 -3.50 -12.42 9.96
CA LEU A 40 -3.15 -12.66 8.55
C LEU A 40 -2.72 -14.11 8.33
N ILE A 41 -1.83 -14.65 9.16
CA ILE A 41 -1.40 -16.05 9.09
C ILE A 41 -2.63 -16.97 9.17
N GLN A 42 -3.54 -16.71 10.10
CA GLN A 42 -4.80 -17.47 10.22
C GLN A 42 -5.65 -17.44 8.95
N ARG A 43 -5.75 -16.30 8.26
CA ARG A 43 -6.48 -16.20 6.98
C ARG A 43 -5.77 -16.93 5.84
N VAL A 44 -4.43 -16.99 5.86
CA VAL A 44 -3.62 -17.62 4.79
C VAL A 44 -3.55 -19.14 4.95
N VAL A 45 -3.24 -19.65 6.13
CA VAL A 45 -3.00 -21.09 6.35
C VAL A 45 -4.15 -21.82 7.06
N GLY A 46 -5.23 -21.10 7.38
CA GLY A 46 -6.46 -21.67 7.95
C GLY A 46 -6.21 -22.43 9.26
N SER A 47 -6.73 -23.65 9.35
CA SER A 47 -6.60 -24.50 10.55
C SER A 47 -5.16 -24.82 10.95
N ARG A 48 -4.18 -24.58 10.06
CA ARG A 48 -2.76 -24.81 10.31
C ARG A 48 -2.06 -23.67 11.03
N ALA A 49 -2.76 -22.59 11.36
CA ALA A 49 -2.15 -21.39 11.95
C ALA A 49 -1.38 -21.67 13.24
N SER A 50 -1.80 -22.65 14.05
CA SER A 50 -1.10 -23.05 15.28
C SER A 50 0.31 -23.60 15.05
N GLN A 51 0.63 -24.00 13.80
CA GLN A 51 1.97 -24.47 13.42
C GLN A 51 2.93 -23.32 13.10
N PHE A 52 2.46 -22.08 13.08
CA PHE A 52 3.24 -20.89 12.77
C PHE A 52 3.13 -19.87 13.91
N LYS A 53 4.28 -19.47 14.45
CA LYS A 53 4.35 -18.50 15.54
C LYS A 53 4.94 -17.19 15.05
N ALA A 54 4.16 -16.11 15.09
CA ALA A 54 4.63 -14.77 14.74
C ALA A 54 5.29 -14.07 15.93
N ILE A 55 6.44 -13.44 15.69
CA ILE A 55 7.11 -12.55 16.65
C ILE A 55 7.50 -11.26 15.92
N VAL A 56 7.01 -10.11 16.37
CA VAL A 56 7.45 -8.81 15.85
C VAL A 56 8.48 -8.21 16.79
N ASN A 57 9.70 -8.01 16.29
CA ASN A 57 10.83 -7.46 17.04
C ASN A 57 11.57 -6.39 16.21
N PRO A 58 11.29 -5.09 16.43
CA PRO A 58 11.95 -3.99 15.72
C PRO A 58 13.48 -3.99 15.82
N ALA A 59 14.06 -4.61 16.84
CA ALA A 59 15.52 -4.71 17.00
C ALA A 59 16.21 -5.53 15.90
N LEU A 60 15.47 -6.32 15.11
CA LEU A 60 15.99 -7.05 13.95
C LEU A 60 16.40 -6.15 12.78
N ALA A 61 15.97 -4.89 12.77
CA ALA A 61 16.27 -3.94 11.69
C ALA A 61 16.73 -2.58 12.24
N PRO A 62 17.90 -2.50 12.91
CA PRO A 62 18.41 -1.23 13.45
C PRO A 62 18.67 -0.18 12.36
N ASN A 63 18.94 -0.63 11.13
CA ASN A 63 19.10 0.20 9.93
C ASN A 63 17.78 0.43 9.17
N ARG A 64 16.63 -0.01 9.71
CA ARG A 64 15.29 0.10 9.09
C ARG A 64 15.12 -0.67 7.78
N ILE A 65 15.98 -1.64 7.54
CA ILE A 65 15.84 -2.61 6.47
C ILE A 65 15.09 -3.81 7.01
N ASP A 66 13.84 -3.99 6.54
CA ASP A 66 13.00 -5.06 7.06
C ASP A 66 13.70 -6.41 6.94
N THR A 67 13.70 -7.14 8.05
CA THR A 67 14.42 -8.41 8.18
C THR A 67 13.52 -9.40 8.89
N PHE A 68 13.50 -10.63 8.40
CA PHE A 68 12.84 -11.75 9.07
C PHE A 68 13.82 -12.89 9.35
N HIS A 69 13.49 -13.68 10.37
CA HIS A 69 14.21 -14.88 10.78
C HIS A 69 13.22 -16.03 10.96
N LEU A 70 13.52 -17.17 10.36
CA LEU A 70 12.74 -18.39 10.44
C LEU A 70 13.52 -19.45 11.21
N VAL A 71 12.88 -20.09 12.18
CA VAL A 71 13.48 -21.20 12.94
C VAL A 71 12.41 -22.22 13.33
N ASN A 72 12.79 -23.49 13.45
CA ASN A 72 11.92 -24.49 14.05
C ASN A 72 12.07 -24.47 15.57
N GLU A 73 10.98 -24.21 16.29
CA GLU A 73 10.92 -24.23 17.75
C GLU A 73 9.69 -25.00 18.20
N ASN A 74 9.88 -25.96 19.12
CA ASN A 74 8.79 -26.71 19.75
C ASN A 74 7.78 -27.32 18.75
N GLY A 75 8.26 -27.81 17.61
CA GLY A 75 7.41 -28.41 16.56
C GLY A 75 6.65 -27.40 15.69
N THR A 76 6.91 -26.10 15.84
CA THR A 76 6.32 -25.01 15.04
C THR A 76 7.39 -24.30 14.21
N VAL A 77 6.96 -23.53 13.20
CA VAL A 77 7.81 -22.57 12.50
C VAL A 77 7.63 -21.21 13.18
N THR A 78 8.64 -20.77 13.91
CA THR A 78 8.69 -19.42 14.47
C THR A 78 9.19 -18.45 13.39
N ILE A 79 8.43 -17.38 13.17
CA ILE A 79 8.69 -16.31 12.21
C ILE A 79 8.90 -15.02 13.00
N GLY A 80 10.16 -14.66 13.22
CA GLY A 80 10.56 -13.36 13.75
C GLY A 80 10.66 -12.33 12.62
N GLY A 81 10.17 -11.12 12.82
CA GLY A 81 10.30 -10.04 11.83
C GLY A 81 10.40 -8.66 12.47
N SER A 82 11.11 -7.74 11.83
CA SER A 82 11.24 -6.34 12.27
C SER A 82 9.91 -5.60 12.36
N THR A 83 8.97 -5.94 11.48
CA THR A 83 7.63 -5.38 11.36
C THR A 83 6.61 -6.49 11.07
N GLY A 84 5.32 -6.18 11.14
CA GLY A 84 4.26 -7.11 10.71
C GLY A 84 4.40 -7.52 9.24
N VAL A 85 4.78 -6.59 8.35
CA VAL A 85 5.11 -6.88 6.95
C VAL A 85 6.30 -7.84 6.85
N ALA A 86 7.36 -7.65 7.63
CA ALA A 86 8.51 -8.57 7.61
C ALA A 86 8.13 -10.00 8.04
N VAL A 87 7.26 -10.14 9.05
CA VAL A 87 6.72 -11.46 9.45
C VAL A 87 5.89 -12.08 8.32
N ALA A 88 5.00 -11.31 7.68
CA ALA A 88 4.21 -11.82 6.55
C ALA A 88 5.11 -12.25 5.36
N MET A 89 6.15 -11.46 5.07
CA MET A 89 7.17 -11.79 4.07
C MET A 89 7.90 -13.09 4.42
N GLY A 90 8.24 -13.31 5.70
CA GLY A 90 8.85 -14.54 6.18
C GLY A 90 7.92 -15.76 6.06
N LEU A 91 6.63 -15.61 6.36
CA LEU A 91 5.63 -16.65 6.11
C LEU A 91 5.62 -17.03 4.63
N TYR A 92 5.51 -16.04 3.74
CA TYR A 92 5.42 -16.31 2.31
C TYR A 92 6.71 -16.92 1.75
N TYR A 93 7.87 -16.49 2.25
CA TYR A 93 9.15 -17.10 1.92
C TYR A 93 9.17 -18.58 2.30
N TYR A 94 8.71 -18.94 3.51
CA TYR A 94 8.64 -20.33 3.94
C TYR A 94 7.69 -21.15 3.06
N LEU A 95 6.48 -20.63 2.84
CA LEU A 95 5.47 -21.29 2.01
C LEU A 95 5.98 -21.54 0.58
N THR A 96 6.67 -20.56 -0.01
CA THR A 96 7.20 -20.66 -1.38
C THR A 96 8.38 -21.63 -1.47
N ASN A 97 9.40 -21.44 -0.63
CA ASN A 97 10.69 -22.14 -0.79
C ASN A 97 10.73 -23.53 -0.15
N TYR A 98 9.85 -23.80 0.80
CA TYR A 98 9.81 -25.07 1.52
C TYR A 98 8.54 -25.86 1.24
N CYS A 99 7.39 -25.19 1.13
CA CYS A 99 6.09 -25.86 0.95
C CYS A 99 5.61 -25.94 -0.51
N ASN A 100 6.36 -25.38 -1.46
CA ASN A 100 5.97 -25.28 -2.89
C ASN A 100 4.60 -24.59 -3.10
N CYS A 101 4.26 -23.63 -2.24
CA CYS A 101 3.03 -22.86 -2.32
C CYS A 101 3.25 -21.54 -3.10
N GLN A 102 2.16 -20.97 -3.62
CA GLN A 102 2.21 -19.70 -4.33
C GLN A 102 0.89 -18.94 -4.16
N ILE A 103 0.98 -17.62 -3.96
CA ILE A 103 -0.19 -16.74 -3.84
C ILE A 103 -0.07 -15.62 -4.87
N THR A 104 -0.99 -15.58 -5.83
CA THR A 104 -1.11 -14.52 -6.85
C THR A 104 -2.53 -13.94 -6.87
N TRP A 105 -2.77 -12.90 -7.66
CA TRP A 105 -4.14 -12.42 -7.90
C TRP A 105 -4.98 -13.41 -8.70
N ALA A 106 -4.36 -14.13 -9.63
CA ALA A 106 -5.06 -15.04 -10.54
C ALA A 106 -5.39 -16.38 -9.89
N GLY A 107 -4.72 -16.74 -8.81
CA GLY A 107 -4.91 -18.00 -8.12
C GLY A 107 -3.91 -18.25 -7.00
N GLN A 108 -4.20 -19.27 -6.20
CA GLN A 108 -3.41 -19.68 -5.06
C GLN A 108 -3.21 -21.19 -5.11
N GLN A 109 -1.97 -21.64 -4.88
CA GLN A 109 -1.65 -23.01 -4.48
C GLN A 109 -1.24 -22.94 -3.03
N LEU A 110 -2.02 -23.56 -2.14
CA LEU A 110 -1.76 -23.60 -0.69
C LEU A 110 -1.88 -25.03 -0.15
N ASP A 111 -1.45 -26.01 -0.94
CA ASP A 111 -1.38 -27.43 -0.55
C ASP A 111 -0.14 -27.66 0.32
N ILE A 112 -0.15 -27.08 1.51
CA ILE A 112 0.95 -27.16 2.46
C ILE A 112 1.17 -28.64 2.84
N PRO A 113 2.40 -29.19 2.79
CA PRO A 113 2.68 -30.58 3.13
C PRO A 113 2.20 -30.95 4.55
N LYS A 114 1.66 -32.16 4.73
CA LYS A 114 1.15 -32.64 6.04
C LYS A 114 2.17 -32.44 7.16
N GLU A 115 3.40 -32.85 6.91
CA GLU A 115 4.55 -32.56 7.77
C GLU A 115 5.26 -31.32 7.24
N LEU A 116 5.44 -30.33 8.11
CA LEU A 116 6.13 -29.09 7.73
C LEU A 116 7.62 -29.38 7.45
N PRO A 117 8.15 -28.97 6.28
CA PRO A 117 9.55 -29.13 5.96
C PRO A 117 10.45 -28.43 6.99
N LYS A 118 11.53 -29.11 7.39
CA LYS A 118 12.47 -28.59 8.38
C LYS A 118 13.37 -27.51 7.79
N LEU A 119 13.60 -26.48 8.58
CA LEU A 119 14.60 -25.45 8.33
C LEU A 119 15.99 -25.96 8.76
N PRO A 120 17.07 -25.37 8.25
CA PRO A 120 18.41 -25.58 8.78
C PRO A 120 18.46 -25.29 10.29
N LYS A 121 19.35 -25.98 11.03
CA LYS A 121 19.48 -25.83 12.49
C LYS A 121 19.76 -24.39 12.94
N ALA A 122 20.48 -23.63 12.13
CA ALA A 122 20.79 -22.21 12.40
C ALA A 122 19.61 -21.25 12.09
N GLY A 123 18.51 -21.76 11.53
CA GLY A 123 17.43 -20.94 10.98
C GLY A 123 17.82 -20.29 9.65
N VAL A 124 16.92 -19.43 9.16
CA VAL A 124 17.10 -18.66 7.92
C VAL A 124 16.79 -17.21 8.21
N THR A 125 17.77 -16.33 7.99
CA THR A 125 17.59 -14.87 8.11
C THR A 125 17.64 -14.26 6.72
N VAL A 126 16.66 -13.40 6.41
CA VAL A 126 16.62 -12.66 5.15
C VAL A 126 16.28 -11.20 5.44
N SER A 127 17.09 -10.30 4.89
CA SER A 127 16.86 -8.85 4.89
C SER A 127 16.39 -8.43 3.51
N ALA A 128 15.45 -7.47 3.45
CA ALA A 128 15.08 -6.82 2.21
C ALA A 128 16.27 -6.06 1.62
N ASN A 129 16.29 -5.87 0.30
CA ASN A 129 17.29 -5.01 -0.34
C ASN A 129 16.97 -3.52 -0.13
N ASP A 130 15.68 -3.20 -0.05
CA ASP A 130 15.17 -1.83 -0.07
C ASP A 130 14.43 -1.47 1.22
N ARG A 131 14.68 -0.25 1.70
CA ARG A 131 13.93 0.33 2.82
C ARG A 131 12.44 0.47 2.51
N PHE A 132 12.12 0.91 1.29
CA PHE A 132 10.75 1.11 0.83
C PHE A 132 10.45 0.21 -0.37
N ARG A 133 9.37 -0.56 -0.26
CA ARG A 133 8.81 -1.36 -1.35
C ARG A 133 7.43 -0.80 -1.64
N TYR A 134 7.41 0.09 -2.63
CA TYR A 134 6.23 0.85 -3.04
C TYR A 134 5.28 0.01 -3.89
N TYR A 135 3.99 0.29 -3.81
CA TYR A 135 2.99 -0.38 -4.63
C TYR A 135 1.85 0.56 -5.03
N GLN A 136 1.30 0.27 -6.23
CA GLN A 136 0.18 0.89 -6.94
C GLN A 136 0.58 2.05 -7.87
N ASN A 137 -0.20 2.21 -8.94
CA ASN A 137 -0.25 3.46 -9.70
C ASN A 137 -1.52 4.21 -9.28
N VAL A 138 -1.53 5.54 -9.40
CA VAL A 138 -2.77 6.32 -9.18
C VAL A 138 -3.91 5.87 -10.10
N CYS A 139 -3.62 5.33 -11.29
CA CYS A 139 -4.60 4.77 -12.22
C CYS A 139 -5.22 3.45 -11.72
N THR A 140 -4.51 2.68 -10.89
CA THR A 140 -4.97 1.35 -10.42
C THR A 140 -6.29 1.46 -9.64
N VAL A 141 -6.51 2.58 -8.94
CA VAL A 141 -7.74 2.82 -8.18
C VAL A 141 -8.99 2.88 -9.06
N SER A 142 -8.83 3.28 -10.33
CA SER A 142 -9.93 3.40 -11.29
C SER A 142 -10.04 2.15 -12.17
N TYR A 143 -8.92 1.60 -12.61
CA TYR A 143 -8.92 0.43 -13.50
C TYR A 143 -9.16 -0.90 -12.80
N SER A 144 -8.78 -1.01 -11.52
CA SER A 144 -8.79 -2.30 -10.80
C SER A 144 -9.61 -2.25 -9.52
N PHE A 145 -9.47 -1.19 -8.71
CA PHE A 145 -10.02 -1.18 -7.35
C PHE A 145 -11.36 -0.43 -7.21
N VAL A 146 -11.88 0.18 -8.27
CA VAL A 146 -13.06 1.06 -8.18
C VAL A 146 -14.26 0.34 -7.55
N TRP A 147 -14.44 -0.96 -7.81
CA TRP A 147 -15.55 -1.75 -7.28
C TRP A 147 -15.18 -2.65 -6.10
N TYR A 148 -13.96 -2.53 -5.57
CA TYR A 148 -13.53 -3.34 -4.43
C TYR A 148 -14.34 -2.99 -3.19
N LYS A 149 -14.78 -4.03 -2.50
CA LYS A 149 -15.35 -3.94 -1.15
C LYS A 149 -14.25 -4.18 -0.12
N TRP A 150 -14.62 -4.17 1.16
CA TRP A 150 -13.67 -4.42 2.24
C TRP A 150 -13.03 -5.80 2.12
N GLU A 151 -13.80 -6.81 1.71
CA GLU A 151 -13.34 -8.20 1.63
C GLU A 151 -12.27 -8.35 0.53
N ASP A 152 -12.37 -7.59 -0.56
CA ASP A 152 -11.35 -7.54 -1.61
C ASP A 152 -10.10 -6.79 -1.14
N TRP A 153 -10.30 -5.66 -0.46
CA TRP A 153 -9.20 -4.89 0.13
C TRP A 153 -8.45 -5.66 1.22
N GLU A 154 -9.13 -6.43 2.05
CA GLU A 154 -8.49 -7.28 3.07
C GLU A 154 -7.54 -8.29 2.42
N LYS A 155 -8.00 -8.98 1.38
CA LYS A 155 -7.16 -9.91 0.61
C LYS A 155 -6.00 -9.18 -0.07
N GLN A 156 -6.24 -8.00 -0.64
CA GLN A 156 -5.21 -7.20 -1.28
C GLN A 156 -4.13 -6.74 -0.28
N LEU A 157 -4.52 -6.32 0.92
CA LEU A 157 -3.60 -5.89 1.97
C LEU A 157 -2.79 -7.06 2.54
N ASP A 158 -3.40 -8.22 2.70
CA ASP A 158 -2.67 -9.44 3.08
C ASP A 158 -1.68 -9.84 1.98
N TRP A 159 -2.10 -9.82 0.71
CA TRP A 159 -1.23 -10.05 -0.44
C TRP A 159 -0.04 -9.09 -0.45
N MET A 160 -0.28 -7.80 -0.20
CA MET A 160 0.77 -6.79 -0.13
C MET A 160 1.79 -7.08 0.97
N ALA A 161 1.33 -7.45 2.17
CA ALA A 161 2.21 -7.78 3.29
C ALA A 161 3.04 -9.05 3.00
N LEU A 162 2.43 -10.10 2.45
CA LEU A 162 3.12 -11.34 2.04
C LEU A 162 4.24 -11.05 1.02
N HIS A 163 4.04 -10.08 0.13
CA HIS A 163 5.03 -9.65 -0.86
C HIS A 163 5.98 -8.55 -0.36
N GLY A 164 5.98 -8.27 0.95
CA GLY A 164 6.92 -7.32 1.57
C GLY A 164 6.67 -5.85 1.24
N LEU A 165 5.49 -5.50 0.71
CA LEU A 165 5.16 -4.12 0.35
C LEU A 165 4.86 -3.30 1.61
N ASN A 166 5.54 -2.17 1.79
CA ASN A 166 5.46 -1.36 3.01
C ASN A 166 5.14 0.13 2.78
N LEU A 167 5.10 0.61 1.54
CA LEU A 167 4.79 2.00 1.20
C LEU A 167 3.69 2.10 0.10
N PRO A 168 2.44 1.71 0.38
CA PRO A 168 1.38 1.73 -0.63
C PRO A 168 0.62 3.05 -0.71
N LEU A 169 0.04 3.35 -1.88
CA LEU A 169 -0.95 4.41 -2.03
C LEU A 169 -2.25 4.08 -1.27
N ALA A 170 -2.88 5.12 -0.69
CA ALA A 170 -4.18 5.03 -0.04
C ALA A 170 -5.08 6.20 -0.49
N PHE A 171 -5.64 6.08 -1.69
CA PHE A 171 -6.35 7.15 -2.40
C PHE A 171 -7.89 7.11 -2.27
N THR A 172 -8.45 6.04 -1.70
CA THR A 172 -9.89 5.83 -1.56
C THR A 172 -10.55 6.94 -0.74
N GLY A 173 -11.73 7.41 -1.15
CA GLY A 173 -12.54 8.36 -0.39
C GLY A 173 -12.05 9.81 -0.33
N GLN A 174 -11.01 10.20 -1.06
CA GLN A 174 -10.50 11.58 -1.00
C GLN A 174 -11.53 12.64 -1.46
N GLU A 175 -12.48 12.28 -2.33
CA GLU A 175 -13.57 13.17 -2.73
C GLU A 175 -14.44 13.61 -1.53
N ALA A 176 -14.59 12.76 -0.51
CA ALA A 176 -15.32 13.12 0.71
C ALA A 176 -14.58 14.18 1.54
N ILE A 177 -13.24 14.19 1.49
CA ILE A 177 -12.41 15.22 2.13
C ILE A 177 -12.51 16.53 1.33
N TYR A 178 -12.39 16.46 0.01
CA TYR A 178 -12.57 17.62 -0.86
C TYR A 178 -13.99 18.20 -0.77
N GLN A 179 -15.03 17.39 -0.55
CA GLN A 179 -16.38 17.86 -0.21
C GLN A 179 -16.40 18.77 1.00
N ARG A 180 -15.79 18.33 2.11
CA ARG A 180 -15.74 19.13 3.33
C ARG A 180 -14.97 20.43 3.10
N VAL A 181 -13.88 20.40 2.33
CA VAL A 181 -13.07 21.59 2.02
C VAL A 181 -13.86 22.56 1.15
N TYR A 182 -14.38 22.11 0.01
CA TYR A 182 -15.09 22.97 -0.95
C TYR A 182 -16.38 23.56 -0.39
N MET A 183 -17.15 22.80 0.40
CA MET A 183 -18.33 23.34 1.08
C MET A 183 -17.96 24.43 2.10
N LYS A 184 -16.86 24.27 2.84
CA LYS A 184 -16.35 25.33 3.73
C LYS A 184 -15.88 26.57 2.99
N MET A 185 -15.50 26.43 1.72
CA MET A 185 -15.16 27.54 0.83
C MET A 185 -16.39 28.19 0.17
N GLY A 186 -17.60 27.75 0.50
CA GLY A 186 -18.85 28.31 -0.03
C GLY A 186 -19.32 27.69 -1.35
N MET A 187 -18.72 26.58 -1.79
CA MET A 187 -19.21 25.84 -2.97
C MET A 187 -20.47 25.06 -2.63
N THR A 188 -21.36 24.94 -3.62
CA THR A 188 -22.61 24.19 -3.52
C THR A 188 -22.39 22.72 -3.88
N MET A 189 -23.34 21.87 -3.51
CA MET A 189 -23.34 20.46 -3.96
C MET A 189 -23.38 20.33 -5.49
N LYS A 190 -24.02 21.27 -6.19
CA LYS A 190 -24.05 21.29 -7.66
C LYS A 190 -22.64 21.53 -8.24
N ASP A 191 -21.86 22.43 -7.64
CA ASP A 191 -20.47 22.69 -8.06
C ASP A 191 -19.60 21.43 -7.93
N MET A 192 -19.89 20.58 -6.94
CA MET A 192 -19.18 19.31 -6.75
C MET A 192 -19.59 18.25 -7.76
N GLN A 193 -20.89 18.15 -8.05
CA GLN A 193 -21.44 17.19 -9.00
C GLN A 193 -20.92 17.41 -10.43
N THR A 194 -20.58 18.65 -10.80
CA THR A 194 -19.96 18.97 -12.09
C THR A 194 -18.43 18.89 -12.06
N HIS A 195 -17.82 18.88 -10.88
CA HIS A 195 -16.35 18.82 -10.74
C HIS A 195 -15.83 17.39 -10.63
N PHE A 196 -16.37 16.57 -9.74
CA PHE A 196 -15.87 15.22 -9.54
C PHE A 196 -16.19 14.32 -10.74
N GLY A 197 -15.19 13.57 -11.21
CA GLY A 197 -15.42 12.49 -12.16
C GLY A 197 -16.30 11.38 -11.57
N GLY A 198 -16.82 10.51 -12.43
CA GLY A 198 -17.48 9.27 -12.03
C GLY A 198 -16.53 8.31 -11.31
N PRO A 199 -17.05 7.27 -10.63
CA PRO A 199 -16.23 6.32 -9.86
C PRO A 199 -15.06 5.73 -10.67
N ALA A 200 -15.31 5.32 -11.91
CA ALA A 200 -14.31 4.70 -12.79
C ALA A 200 -13.30 5.69 -13.41
N PHE A 201 -13.45 7.00 -13.18
CA PHE A 201 -12.61 8.05 -13.77
C PHE A 201 -11.86 8.89 -12.73
N GLN A 202 -11.93 8.50 -11.45
CA GLN A 202 -11.35 9.28 -10.35
C GLN A 202 -9.85 9.51 -10.49
N ALA A 203 -9.07 8.55 -11.02
CA ALA A 203 -7.63 8.72 -11.19
C ALA A 203 -7.29 9.99 -11.97
N TRP A 204 -7.88 10.16 -13.16
CA TRP A 204 -7.67 11.34 -14.00
C TRP A 204 -8.32 12.59 -13.45
N SER A 205 -9.45 12.45 -12.76
CA SER A 205 -10.08 13.58 -12.09
C SER A 205 -9.19 14.18 -10.99
N ARG A 206 -8.58 13.32 -10.17
CA ARG A 206 -7.65 13.72 -9.09
C ARG A 206 -6.35 14.33 -9.61
N MET A 207 -5.89 13.88 -10.77
CA MET A 207 -4.71 14.43 -11.46
C MET A 207 -5.01 15.72 -12.23
N GLY A 208 -6.24 16.25 -12.17
CA GLY A 208 -6.62 17.48 -12.86
C GLY A 208 -6.68 17.34 -14.39
N ASN A 209 -6.70 16.12 -14.92
CA ASN A 209 -6.82 15.89 -16.37
C ASN A 209 -8.25 16.09 -16.87
N MET A 210 -9.23 15.80 -16.02
CA MET A 210 -10.64 15.88 -16.36
C MET A 210 -11.53 16.19 -15.14
N ARG A 211 -12.77 16.58 -15.40
CA ARG A 211 -13.82 16.84 -14.40
C ARG A 211 -15.17 16.29 -14.86
N GLY A 212 -16.05 15.97 -13.92
CA GLY A 212 -17.48 15.71 -14.16
C GLY A 212 -17.86 14.45 -14.96
N TRP A 213 -17.02 13.99 -15.89
CA TRP A 213 -17.34 12.88 -16.80
C TRP A 213 -17.58 11.56 -16.05
N GLY A 214 -18.66 10.87 -16.43
CA GLY A 214 -19.12 9.65 -15.79
C GLY A 214 -19.76 9.87 -14.41
N GLY A 215 -19.86 11.13 -13.95
CA GLY A 215 -20.57 11.51 -12.74
C GLY A 215 -22.07 11.76 -12.96
N PRO A 216 -22.77 12.33 -11.96
CA PRO A 216 -22.24 12.71 -10.65
C PRO A 216 -22.04 11.51 -9.72
N ILE A 217 -21.10 11.62 -8.78
CA ILE A 217 -21.02 10.68 -7.65
C ILE A 217 -22.06 11.04 -6.58
N THR A 218 -22.67 10.03 -5.97
CA THR A 218 -23.71 10.22 -4.94
C THR A 218 -23.12 10.44 -3.55
N GLN A 219 -23.91 10.99 -2.62
CA GLN A 219 -23.47 11.11 -1.23
C GLN A 219 -23.23 9.74 -0.58
N THR A 220 -24.03 8.73 -0.94
CA THR A 220 -23.83 7.34 -0.48
C THR A 220 -22.46 6.83 -0.90
N TRP A 221 -22.06 7.03 -2.17
CA TRP A 221 -20.74 6.66 -2.64
C TRP A 221 -19.62 7.33 -1.82
N LEU A 222 -19.72 8.64 -1.57
CA LEU A 222 -18.75 9.37 -0.76
C LEU A 222 -18.62 8.81 0.66
N ASN A 223 -19.75 8.52 1.30
CA ASN A 223 -19.79 7.98 2.66
C ASN A 223 -19.19 6.57 2.71
N ASP A 224 -19.55 5.70 1.76
CA ASP A 224 -19.06 4.32 1.69
C ASP A 224 -17.55 4.27 1.44
N GLN A 225 -17.05 5.09 0.51
CA GLN A 225 -15.62 5.19 0.21
C GLN A 225 -14.83 5.74 1.41
N LEU A 226 -15.40 6.67 2.19
CA LEU A 226 -14.77 7.18 3.41
C LEU A 226 -14.67 6.07 4.49
N ILE A 227 -15.74 5.32 4.72
CA ILE A 227 -15.76 4.20 5.66
C ILE A 227 -14.74 3.13 5.24
N LEU A 228 -14.71 2.79 3.95
CA LEU A 228 -13.77 1.83 3.39
C LEU A 228 -12.32 2.29 3.60
N GLN A 229 -12.02 3.56 3.33
CA GLN A 229 -10.68 4.12 3.49
C GLN A 229 -10.20 4.07 4.94
N HIS A 230 -11.06 4.31 5.93
CA HIS A 230 -10.69 4.14 7.34
C HIS A 230 -10.24 2.72 7.63
N LYS A 231 -10.99 1.70 7.18
CA LYS A 231 -10.61 0.29 7.35
C LYS A 231 -9.28 -0.04 6.65
N ILE A 232 -9.06 0.47 5.43
CA ILE A 232 -7.82 0.28 4.68
C ILE A 232 -6.62 0.86 5.45
N LEU A 233 -6.73 2.12 5.89
CA LEU A 233 -5.65 2.80 6.62
C LEU A 233 -5.33 2.11 7.94
N ASP A 234 -6.36 1.66 8.67
CA ASP A 234 -6.17 0.98 9.95
C ASP A 234 -5.43 -0.34 9.74
N ARG A 235 -5.82 -1.15 8.74
CA ARG A 235 -5.12 -2.41 8.43
C ARG A 235 -3.70 -2.19 7.91
N MET A 236 -3.49 -1.22 7.01
CA MET A 236 -2.15 -0.88 6.52
C MET A 236 -1.21 -0.55 7.69
N ARG A 237 -1.61 0.38 8.57
CA ARG A 237 -0.82 0.79 9.73
C ARG A 237 -0.62 -0.37 10.70
N ALA A 238 -1.66 -1.15 10.96
CA ALA A 238 -1.61 -2.29 11.87
C ALA A 238 -0.66 -3.40 11.37
N LEU A 239 -0.45 -3.54 10.06
CA LEU A 239 0.58 -4.43 9.49
C LEU A 239 1.99 -3.80 9.51
N GLY A 240 2.11 -2.51 9.82
CA GLY A 240 3.38 -1.78 9.80
C GLY A 240 3.68 -1.07 8.47
N MET A 241 2.71 -0.99 7.56
CA MET A 241 2.84 -0.22 6.32
C MET A 241 2.72 1.29 6.59
N ILE A 242 3.30 2.08 5.69
CA ILE A 242 3.24 3.55 5.68
C ILE A 242 2.35 3.97 4.50
N PRO A 243 1.06 4.30 4.73
CA PRO A 243 0.16 4.69 3.64
C PRO A 243 0.53 6.08 3.08
N VAL A 244 0.60 6.19 1.76
CA VAL A 244 0.78 7.46 1.04
C VAL A 244 -0.59 8.10 0.80
N LEU A 245 -0.81 9.26 1.42
CA LEU A 245 -2.04 10.04 1.30
C LEU A 245 -1.91 11.12 0.22
N PRO A 246 -3.04 11.55 -0.40
CA PRO A 246 -3.01 12.62 -1.38
C PRO A 246 -2.63 13.96 -0.75
N GLY A 247 -1.90 14.78 -1.53
CA GLY A 247 -1.65 16.19 -1.24
C GLY A 247 -2.41 17.09 -2.21
N PHE A 248 -2.58 18.37 -1.86
CA PHE A 248 -3.17 19.36 -2.76
C PHE A 248 -2.13 19.82 -3.79
N ALA A 249 -2.46 19.72 -5.08
CA ALA A 249 -1.55 20.01 -6.20
C ALA A 249 -1.92 21.27 -6.99
N GLY A 250 -2.90 22.06 -6.54
CA GLY A 250 -3.29 23.32 -7.19
C GLY A 250 -4.50 23.24 -8.13
N HIS A 251 -5.01 22.05 -8.43
CA HIS A 251 -6.24 21.88 -9.24
C HIS A 251 -7.48 22.24 -8.43
N VAL A 252 -8.35 23.07 -9.00
CA VAL A 252 -9.52 23.65 -8.31
C VAL A 252 -10.77 23.63 -9.19
N PRO A 253 -11.98 23.52 -8.62
CA PRO A 253 -13.22 23.66 -9.36
C PRO A 253 -13.38 25.05 -9.98
N GLU A 254 -14.10 25.16 -11.09
CA GLU A 254 -14.45 26.45 -11.73
C GLU A 254 -15.23 27.38 -10.79
N ALA A 255 -16.01 26.81 -9.88
CA ALA A 255 -16.71 27.57 -8.84
C ALA A 255 -15.76 28.42 -7.98
N LEU A 256 -14.46 28.07 -7.89
CA LEU A 256 -13.48 28.90 -7.20
C LEU A 256 -13.37 30.29 -7.82
N SER A 257 -13.33 30.41 -9.15
CA SER A 257 -13.24 31.71 -9.83
C SER A 257 -14.49 32.55 -9.61
N ARG A 258 -15.66 31.92 -9.51
CA ARG A 258 -16.93 32.59 -9.17
C ARG A 258 -16.94 33.12 -7.74
N LEU A 259 -16.43 32.34 -6.77
CA LEU A 259 -16.40 32.70 -5.35
C LEU A 259 -15.24 33.62 -4.97
N HIS A 260 -14.12 33.50 -5.68
CA HIS A 260 -12.88 34.24 -5.46
C HIS A 260 -12.38 34.85 -6.78
N PRO A 261 -13.03 35.91 -7.31
CA PRO A 261 -12.74 36.48 -8.62
C PRO A 261 -11.35 37.13 -8.74
N LYS A 262 -10.67 37.38 -7.61
CA LYS A 262 -9.29 37.88 -7.56
C LYS A 262 -8.23 36.76 -7.54
N ALA A 263 -8.64 35.50 -7.47
CA ALA A 263 -7.70 34.37 -7.50
C ALA A 263 -7.03 34.29 -8.87
N ASN A 264 -5.70 34.19 -8.88
CA ASN A 264 -4.94 33.97 -10.11
C ASN A 264 -4.99 32.49 -10.48
N VAL A 265 -5.86 32.13 -11.43
CA VAL A 265 -6.04 30.75 -11.91
C VAL A 265 -5.82 30.69 -13.41
N SER A 266 -5.15 29.62 -13.86
CA SER A 266 -4.91 29.36 -15.28
C SER A 266 -5.70 28.12 -15.69
N ARG A 267 -6.47 28.25 -16.78
CA ARG A 267 -7.14 27.10 -17.41
C ARG A 267 -6.08 26.18 -18.04
N LEU A 268 -6.17 24.89 -17.78
CA LEU A 268 -5.28 23.90 -18.38
C LEU A 268 -5.74 23.55 -19.82
N ARG A 269 -4.85 22.93 -20.60
CA ARG A 269 -5.20 22.44 -21.95
C ARG A 269 -6.07 21.19 -21.85
N ASP A 270 -6.92 21.01 -22.85
CA ASP A 270 -7.72 19.80 -23.05
C ASP A 270 -6.82 18.56 -23.08
N TRP A 271 -7.21 17.53 -22.33
CA TRP A 271 -6.46 16.29 -22.18
C TRP A 271 -7.25 15.12 -22.78
N GLY A 272 -6.57 14.21 -23.48
CA GLY A 272 -7.21 12.98 -23.97
C GLY A 272 -8.36 13.19 -24.95
N ARG A 273 -8.41 14.34 -25.66
CA ARG A 273 -9.53 14.76 -26.56
C ARG A 273 -10.87 14.97 -25.85
N PHE A 274 -10.89 15.09 -24.52
CA PHE A 274 -12.04 15.65 -23.81
C PHE A 274 -12.13 17.15 -24.12
N ASN A 275 -13.35 17.65 -24.35
CA ASN A 275 -13.58 19.07 -24.61
C ASN A 275 -13.66 19.87 -23.30
N GLU A 276 -13.85 21.19 -23.42
CA GLU A 276 -13.96 22.13 -22.29
C GLU A 276 -15.07 21.83 -21.28
N THR A 277 -16.06 21.01 -21.64
CA THR A 277 -17.07 20.55 -20.67
C THR A 277 -16.40 19.73 -19.57
N TYR A 278 -15.42 18.91 -19.94
CA TYR A 278 -14.77 17.95 -19.07
C TYR A 278 -13.30 18.28 -18.77
N CYS A 279 -12.74 19.38 -19.27
CA CYS A 279 -11.40 19.87 -18.95
C CYS A 279 -11.44 21.34 -18.49
N TRP A 280 -10.78 21.63 -17.35
CA TRP A 280 -10.73 22.95 -16.70
C TRP A 280 -9.32 23.20 -16.12
#